data_AF-A0A8T1WKV3-F1
#
_entry.id   AF-A0A8T1WKV3-F1
#
_cell.length_a   1.000
_cell.length_b   1.000
_cell.length_c   1.000
_cell.angle_alpha   90.00
_cell.angle_beta   90.00
_cell.angle_gamma   90.00
#
_symmetry.space_group_name_H-M   'P 1'
#
loop_
_entity.id
_entity.type
_entity.pdbx_description
1 polymer ?
#
loop_
_entity_poly.entity_id
_entity_poly.type
_entity_poly.pdbx_seq_one_letter_code
_entity_poly.pdbx_strand_id
1 'polypeptide(L)'
;MARQVLHYHDVQLYDSDVALFAGRQWLNDNAVNFYLQYLTQTAAPSDVLLMDPAVVSCLLHQCEDEDEYRDLAGGLSLESRVLCVLPVTDNDALGGDSSHWSLLLYRDGQFQHWDSSAGHNKHAARRVAESFELLLQAAGRRDGDGASGRVEEAQDAPQQRNDYDCGMYVLVLAEYLCRQHAGEMAATSLEDYATPQRVTDLRLQLPKLIEKLQDEAGRG
;
A
#
# COMPACT_ATOMS: atom_id res chain seq x y z
N MET A 1 -10.04 9.91 -25.26
CA MET A 1 -8.77 9.18 -25.07
C MET A 1 -8.22 9.62 -23.73
N ALA A 2 -7.86 8.69 -22.85
CA ALA A 2 -7.24 9.03 -21.57
C ALA A 2 -5.93 9.77 -21.82
N ARG A 3 -5.71 10.90 -21.14
CA ARG A 3 -4.52 11.72 -21.32
C ARG A 3 -3.52 11.36 -20.23
N GLN A 4 -2.32 10.92 -20.61
CA GLN A 4 -1.24 10.75 -19.64
C GLN A 4 -0.91 12.10 -19.00
N VAL A 5 -0.87 12.12 -17.67
CA VAL A 5 -0.60 13.29 -16.84
C VAL A 5 0.86 13.24 -16.35
N LEU A 6 1.26 12.16 -15.69
CA LEU A 6 2.58 12.06 -15.06
C LEU A 6 3.18 10.67 -15.31
N HIS A 7 4.48 10.63 -15.56
CA HIS A 7 5.30 9.43 -15.42
C HIS A 7 6.26 9.67 -14.27
N TYR A 8 6.09 8.95 -13.16
CA TYR A 8 6.88 9.11 -11.96
C TYR A 8 7.45 7.76 -11.54
N HIS A 9 8.74 7.55 -11.85
CA HIS A 9 9.39 6.24 -11.76
C HIS A 9 8.56 5.18 -12.50
N ASP A 10 8.13 4.12 -11.83
CA ASP A 10 7.41 3.01 -12.44
C ASP A 10 5.89 3.24 -12.53
N VAL A 11 5.41 4.44 -12.17
CA VAL A 11 3.97 4.78 -12.18
C VAL A 11 3.62 5.72 -13.32
N GLN A 12 2.61 5.34 -14.10
CA GLN A 12 2.01 6.17 -15.14
C GLN A 12 0.59 6.59 -14.70
N LEU A 13 0.40 7.89 -14.48
CA LEU A 13 -0.90 8.46 -14.15
C LEU A 13 -1.57 9.06 -15.37
N TYR A 14 -2.87 8.80 -15.50
CA TYR A 14 -3.77 9.41 -16.46
C TYR A 14 -4.70 10.42 -15.78
N ASP A 15 -5.36 11.26 -16.58
CA ASP A 15 -6.33 12.24 -16.11
C ASP A 15 -7.48 11.60 -15.31
N SER A 16 -7.90 10.39 -15.70
CA SER A 16 -8.87 9.60 -14.94
C SER A 16 -8.39 9.25 -13.52
N ASP A 17 -7.11 8.95 -13.33
CA ASP A 17 -6.55 8.57 -12.03
C ASP A 17 -6.49 9.80 -11.11
N VAL A 18 -6.03 10.93 -11.66
CA VAL A 18 -5.93 12.20 -10.90
C VAL A 18 -7.30 12.71 -10.48
N ALA A 19 -8.33 12.51 -11.31
CA ALA A 19 -9.70 12.90 -11.00
C ALA A 19 -10.24 12.19 -9.73
N LEU A 20 -9.75 10.98 -9.42
CA LEU A 20 -10.19 10.23 -8.24
C LEU A 20 -9.87 10.96 -6.95
N PHE A 21 -8.75 11.71 -6.88
CA PHE A 21 -8.40 12.50 -5.71
C PHE A 21 -9.27 13.75 -5.55
N ALA A 22 -9.65 14.40 -6.66
CA ALA A 22 -10.50 15.59 -6.63
C ALA A 22 -11.96 15.25 -6.29
N GLY A 23 -12.40 14.02 -6.62
CA GLY A 23 -13.74 13.52 -6.34
C GLY A 23 -13.87 12.87 -4.96
N ARG A 24 -15.12 12.59 -4.57
CA ARG A 24 -15.48 11.66 -3.48
C ARG A 24 -15.54 10.24 -4.05
N GLN A 25 -14.42 9.79 -4.62
CA GLN A 25 -14.33 8.54 -5.39
C GLN A 25 -13.28 7.61 -4.77
N TRP A 26 -13.48 6.31 -5.01
CA TRP A 26 -12.51 5.29 -4.66
C TRP A 26 -11.23 5.47 -5.47
N LEU A 27 -10.10 5.24 -4.82
CA LEU A 27 -8.82 5.17 -5.52
C LEU A 27 -8.75 3.84 -6.27
N ASN A 28 -8.12 3.87 -7.43
CA ASN A 28 -7.71 2.66 -8.14
C ASN A 28 -6.25 2.32 -7.82
N ASP A 29 -5.79 1.21 -8.36
CA ASP A 29 -4.43 0.69 -8.17
C ASP A 29 -3.36 1.74 -8.53
N ASN A 30 -3.51 2.42 -9.67
CA ASN A 30 -2.56 3.45 -10.10
C ASN A 30 -2.47 4.63 -9.14
N ALA A 31 -3.62 5.10 -8.62
CA ALA A 31 -3.67 6.21 -7.67
C ALA A 31 -3.04 5.83 -6.32
N VAL A 32 -3.29 4.60 -5.83
CA VAL A 32 -2.64 4.09 -4.63
C VAL A 32 -1.13 3.94 -4.85
N ASN A 33 -0.73 3.29 -5.95
CA ASN A 33 0.66 3.02 -6.28
C ASN A 33 1.47 4.32 -6.46
N PHE A 34 0.89 5.34 -7.09
CA PHE A 34 1.55 6.65 -7.23
C PHE A 34 2.05 7.18 -5.88
N TYR A 35 1.19 7.18 -4.87
CA TYR A 35 1.59 7.75 -3.59
C TYR A 35 2.52 6.83 -2.80
N LEU A 36 2.36 5.51 -2.91
CA LEU A 36 3.33 4.56 -2.35
C LEU A 36 4.71 4.76 -2.99
N GLN A 37 4.79 4.92 -4.31
CA GLN A 37 6.04 5.21 -5.00
C GLN A 37 6.62 6.56 -4.59
N TYR A 38 5.79 7.58 -4.42
CA TYR A 38 6.22 8.88 -3.89
C TYR A 38 6.84 8.74 -2.49
N LEU A 39 6.22 7.96 -1.59
CA LEU A 39 6.76 7.69 -0.26
C LEU A 39 8.08 6.89 -0.34
N THR A 40 8.18 5.92 -1.25
CA THR A 40 9.43 5.18 -1.50
C THR A 40 10.60 6.11 -1.83
N GLN A 41 10.36 7.20 -2.57
CA GLN A 41 11.42 8.14 -2.94
C GLN A 41 11.70 9.22 -1.89
N THR A 42 10.74 9.52 -1.01
CA THR A 42 10.80 10.73 -0.17
C THR A 42 10.84 10.48 1.33
N ALA A 43 10.34 9.33 1.79
CA ALA A 43 10.09 9.09 3.22
C ALA A 43 10.43 7.66 3.68
N ALA A 44 10.33 6.65 2.82
CA ALA A 44 10.59 5.27 3.20
C ALA A 44 12.10 4.99 3.30
N PRO A 45 12.59 4.48 4.43
CA PRO A 45 13.93 3.91 4.53
C PRO A 45 14.13 2.74 3.54
N SER A 46 15.38 2.42 3.22
CA SER A 46 15.71 1.38 2.22
C SER A 46 15.27 -0.04 2.61
N ASP A 47 15.12 -0.29 3.90
CA ASP A 47 14.64 -1.55 4.48
C ASP A 47 13.11 -1.61 4.61
N VAL A 48 12.39 -0.57 4.15
CA VAL A 48 10.93 -0.58 4.01
C VAL A 48 10.54 -0.96 2.60
N LEU A 49 9.57 -1.85 2.46
CA LEU A 49 8.90 -2.17 1.21
C LEU A 49 7.48 -1.59 1.24
N LEU A 50 7.18 -0.71 0.29
CA LEU A 50 5.80 -0.32 -0.04
C LEU A 50 5.43 -1.06 -1.33
N MET A 51 4.58 -2.08 -1.21
CA MET A 51 4.29 -2.97 -2.33
C MET A 51 3.26 -2.35 -3.27
N ASP A 52 3.54 -2.43 -4.58
CA ASP A 52 2.61 -2.02 -5.63
C ASP A 52 1.36 -2.93 -5.60
N PRO A 53 0.12 -2.38 -5.61
CA PRO A 53 -1.10 -3.16 -5.72
C PRO A 53 -1.12 -4.19 -6.87
N ALA A 54 -0.55 -3.85 -8.03
CA ALA A 54 -0.47 -4.77 -9.18
C ALA A 54 0.46 -5.96 -8.88
N VAL A 55 1.51 -5.74 -8.09
CA VAL A 55 2.43 -6.81 -7.64
C VAL A 55 1.74 -7.69 -6.61
N VAL A 56 0.91 -7.14 -5.71
CA VAL A 56 0.05 -7.94 -4.80
C VAL A 56 -0.93 -8.79 -5.61
N SER A 57 -1.57 -8.22 -6.63
CA SER A 57 -2.47 -8.97 -7.52
C SER A 57 -1.74 -10.09 -8.29
N CYS A 58 -0.54 -9.80 -8.81
CA CYS A 58 0.33 -10.80 -9.45
C CYS A 58 0.65 -11.96 -8.49
N LEU A 59 1.08 -11.64 -7.27
CA LEU A 59 1.38 -12.62 -6.23
C LEU A 59 0.19 -13.53 -5.92
N LEU A 60 -1.03 -12.99 -5.88
CA LEU A 60 -2.24 -13.75 -5.55
C LEU A 60 -2.76 -14.63 -6.67
N HIS A 61 -2.51 -14.28 -7.93
CA HIS A 61 -3.26 -14.82 -9.06
C HIS A 61 -2.40 -15.35 -10.21
N GLN A 62 -1.11 -15.06 -10.22
CA GLN A 62 -0.20 -15.42 -11.31
C GLN A 62 1.03 -16.22 -10.84
N CYS A 63 1.42 -16.14 -9.57
CA CYS A 63 2.52 -16.96 -9.04
C CYS A 63 2.04 -18.40 -8.74
N GLU A 64 2.46 -19.35 -9.56
CA GLU A 64 2.08 -20.77 -9.50
C GLU A 64 3.22 -21.68 -9.02
N ASP A 65 4.48 -21.29 -9.21
CA ASP A 65 5.64 -22.14 -8.88
C ASP A 65 6.78 -21.42 -8.13
N GLU A 66 7.68 -22.22 -7.53
CA GLU A 66 8.78 -21.71 -6.69
C GLU A 66 9.74 -20.76 -7.40
N ASP A 67 9.94 -20.91 -8.72
CA ASP A 67 10.86 -20.05 -9.46
C ASP A 67 10.24 -18.67 -9.68
N GLU A 68 8.94 -18.59 -9.98
CA GLU A 68 8.20 -17.32 -10.05
C GLU A 68 8.20 -16.57 -8.71
N TYR A 69 7.97 -17.29 -7.59
CA TYR A 69 8.10 -16.68 -6.26
C TYR A 69 9.53 -16.18 -6.00
N ARG A 70 10.56 -16.92 -6.41
CA ARG A 70 11.96 -16.52 -6.22
C ARG A 70 12.31 -15.28 -7.03
N ASP A 71 11.88 -15.22 -8.29
CA ASP A 71 12.12 -14.07 -9.17
C ASP A 71 11.41 -12.82 -8.63
N LEU A 72 10.17 -12.96 -8.19
CA LEU A 72 9.41 -11.87 -7.58
C LEU A 72 10.06 -11.38 -6.28
N ALA A 73 10.47 -12.30 -5.40
CA ALA A 73 11.17 -11.97 -4.15
C ALA A 73 12.49 -11.24 -4.41
N GLY A 74 13.24 -11.67 -5.43
CA GLY A 74 14.48 -11.02 -5.88
C GLY A 74 14.24 -9.61 -6.38
N GLY A 75 13.22 -9.39 -7.22
CA GLY A 75 12.83 -8.07 -7.72
C GLY A 75 12.45 -7.09 -6.61
N LEU A 76 11.83 -7.59 -5.52
CA LEU A 76 11.48 -6.80 -4.34
C LEU A 76 12.65 -6.61 -3.36
N SER A 77 13.76 -7.31 -3.58
CA SER A 77 14.91 -7.39 -2.65
C SER A 77 14.47 -7.80 -1.24
N LEU A 78 13.59 -8.80 -1.14
CA LEU A 78 12.86 -9.11 0.10
C LEU A 78 13.76 -9.52 1.28
N GLU A 79 14.97 -10.00 1.00
CA GLU A 79 16.01 -10.32 1.99
C GLU A 79 16.41 -9.13 2.86
N SER A 80 16.36 -7.91 2.33
CA SER A 80 16.78 -6.69 3.04
C SER A 80 15.61 -5.89 3.65
N ARG A 81 14.36 -6.34 3.45
CA ARG A 81 13.17 -5.60 3.90
C ARG A 81 12.76 -6.05 5.30
N VAL A 82 12.73 -5.15 6.27
CA VAL A 82 12.33 -5.45 7.66
C VAL A 82 10.88 -5.08 7.94
N LEU A 83 10.35 -4.10 7.20
CA LEU A 83 8.96 -3.63 7.28
C LEU A 83 8.37 -3.65 5.88
N CYS A 84 7.29 -4.42 5.69
CA CYS A 84 6.59 -4.50 4.40
C CYS A 84 5.15 -4.04 4.57
N VAL A 85 4.74 -3.08 3.76
CA VAL A 85 3.37 -2.56 3.67
C VAL A 85 2.76 -3.06 2.38
N LEU A 86 1.69 -3.82 2.51
CA LEU A 86 0.96 -4.40 1.38
C LEU A 86 -0.44 -3.78 1.33
N PRO A 87 -0.82 -3.10 0.25
CA PRO A 87 -2.19 -2.71 0.03
C PRO A 87 -3.04 -3.96 -0.25
N VAL A 88 -4.21 -4.04 0.39
CA VAL A 88 -5.14 -5.17 0.28
C VAL A 88 -6.44 -4.68 -0.33
N THR A 89 -6.96 -5.42 -1.30
CA THR A 89 -8.31 -5.25 -1.85
C THR A 89 -9.14 -6.49 -1.58
N ASP A 90 -10.46 -6.32 -1.57
CA ASP A 90 -11.43 -7.42 -1.59
C ASP A 90 -11.57 -8.09 -2.98
N ASN A 91 -10.74 -7.72 -3.95
CA ASN A 91 -10.76 -8.33 -5.28
C ASN A 91 -10.28 -9.79 -5.22
N ASP A 92 -11.07 -10.70 -5.76
CA ASP A 92 -10.80 -12.14 -5.78
C ASP A 92 -10.42 -12.68 -7.16
N ALA A 93 -10.35 -11.82 -8.18
CA ALA A 93 -10.03 -12.22 -9.55
C ALA A 93 -9.17 -11.18 -10.30
N LEU A 94 -8.39 -11.66 -11.28
CA LEU A 94 -7.67 -10.76 -12.20
C LEU A 94 -8.64 -9.89 -12.99
N GLY A 95 -8.52 -8.57 -12.83
CA GLY A 95 -9.41 -7.60 -13.47
C GLY A 95 -10.83 -7.58 -12.89
N GLY A 96 -11.05 -8.18 -11.72
CA GLY A 96 -12.30 -8.05 -10.97
C GLY A 96 -12.49 -6.66 -10.37
N ASP A 97 -13.72 -6.38 -9.93
CA ASP A 97 -14.03 -5.14 -9.22
C ASP A 97 -13.64 -5.26 -7.74
N SER A 98 -13.09 -4.18 -7.17
CA SER A 98 -12.86 -4.05 -5.73
C SER A 98 -13.81 -3.00 -5.16
N SER A 99 -14.29 -3.24 -3.94
CA SER A 99 -15.10 -2.29 -3.20
C SER A 99 -14.39 -1.64 -2.02
N HIS A 100 -13.25 -2.20 -1.58
CA HIS A 100 -12.61 -1.72 -0.37
C HIS A 100 -11.10 -1.94 -0.32
N TRP A 101 -10.40 -0.91 0.15
CA TRP A 101 -8.96 -0.94 0.42
C TRP A 101 -8.68 -1.05 1.91
N SER A 102 -7.69 -1.86 2.25
CA SER A 102 -7.08 -1.92 3.58
C SER A 102 -5.56 -2.13 3.45
N LEU A 103 -4.86 -2.23 4.58
CA LEU A 103 -3.41 -2.35 4.62
C LEU A 103 -3.00 -3.55 5.46
N LEU A 104 -2.12 -4.39 4.93
CA LEU A 104 -1.46 -5.45 5.67
C LEU A 104 0.00 -5.05 5.92
N LEU A 105 0.40 -5.06 7.19
CA LEU A 105 1.76 -4.80 7.64
C LEU A 105 2.42 -6.13 7.99
N TYR A 106 3.62 -6.38 7.46
CA TYR A 106 4.52 -7.41 7.94
C TYR A 106 5.76 -6.78 8.58
N ARG A 107 6.02 -7.12 9.84
CA ARG A 107 7.19 -6.65 10.61
C ARG A 107 7.52 -7.65 11.72
N ASP A 108 8.81 -7.88 11.96
CA ASP A 108 9.29 -8.74 13.05
C ASP A 108 8.64 -10.15 13.08
N GLY A 109 8.40 -10.74 11.91
CA GLY A 109 7.78 -12.07 11.80
C GLY A 109 6.27 -12.10 12.06
N GLN A 110 5.60 -10.95 12.08
CA GLN A 110 4.19 -10.82 12.42
C GLN A 110 3.42 -10.05 11.36
N PHE A 111 2.16 -10.46 11.16
CA PHE A 111 1.21 -9.77 10.30
C PHE A 111 0.19 -8.99 11.12
N GLN A 112 -0.01 -7.72 10.77
CA GLN A 112 -1.04 -6.87 11.34
C GLN A 112 -1.87 -6.23 10.23
N HIS A 113 -3.19 -6.39 10.28
CA HIS A 113 -4.14 -5.86 9.32
C HIS A 113 -4.80 -4.59 9.85
N TRP A 114 -4.77 -3.54 9.03
CA TRP A 114 -5.30 -2.23 9.31
C TRP A 114 -6.44 -1.93 8.35
N ASP A 115 -7.66 -1.89 8.88
CA ASP A 115 -8.88 -1.71 8.12
C ASP A 115 -9.68 -0.52 8.64
N SER A 116 -9.89 0.46 7.76
CA SER A 116 -10.68 1.66 8.06
C SER A 116 -12.19 1.42 8.07
N SER A 117 -12.63 0.23 7.63
CA SER A 117 -13.97 -0.33 7.80
C SER A 117 -13.86 -1.69 8.48
N ALA A 118 -13.66 -1.67 9.80
CA ALA A 118 -13.25 -2.83 10.60
C ALA A 118 -13.85 -4.18 10.17
N GLY A 119 -12.97 -5.09 9.75
CA GLY A 119 -13.30 -6.48 9.42
C GLY A 119 -13.77 -6.74 7.99
N HIS A 120 -13.87 -5.71 7.13
CA HIS A 120 -14.30 -5.85 5.74
C HIS A 120 -13.32 -6.72 4.95
N ASN A 121 -12.02 -6.41 5.03
CA ASN A 121 -10.98 -7.11 4.26
C ASN A 121 -10.30 -8.26 5.02
N LYS A 122 -10.87 -8.73 6.13
CA LYS A 122 -10.24 -9.77 6.97
C LYS A 122 -9.89 -11.06 6.21
N HIS A 123 -10.76 -11.49 5.29
CA HIS A 123 -10.47 -12.67 4.47
C HIS A 123 -9.40 -12.38 3.42
N ALA A 124 -9.49 -11.24 2.74
CA ALA A 124 -8.50 -10.81 1.75
C ALA A 124 -7.10 -10.64 2.36
N ALA A 125 -7.00 -10.02 3.54
CA ALA A 125 -5.76 -9.83 4.27
C ALA A 125 -5.08 -11.15 4.62
N ARG A 126 -5.86 -12.18 4.97
CA ARG A 126 -5.32 -13.53 5.20
C ARG A 126 -4.79 -14.17 3.93
N ARG A 127 -5.50 -14.07 2.81
CA ARG A 127 -5.01 -14.55 1.50
C ARG A 127 -3.70 -13.87 1.11
N VAL A 128 -3.61 -12.55 1.27
CA VAL A 128 -2.38 -11.80 1.01
C VAL A 128 -1.26 -12.26 1.95
N ALA A 129 -1.54 -12.47 3.24
CA ALA A 129 -0.54 -12.95 4.19
C ALA A 129 -0.03 -14.36 3.85
N GLU A 130 -0.92 -15.28 3.44
CA GLU A 130 -0.57 -16.63 3.01
C GLU A 130 0.37 -16.61 1.80
N SER A 131 0.02 -15.87 0.74
CA SER A 131 0.88 -15.76 -0.44
C SER A 131 2.18 -15.01 -0.14
N PHE A 132 2.17 -13.99 0.73
CA PHE A 132 3.38 -13.26 1.12
C PHE A 132 4.31 -14.12 2.00
N GLU A 133 3.78 -15.02 2.82
CA GLU A 133 4.59 -15.99 3.56
C GLU A 133 5.34 -16.94 2.62
N LEU A 134 4.70 -17.43 1.55
CA LEU A 134 5.36 -18.22 0.50
C LEU A 134 6.47 -17.42 -0.19
N LEU A 135 6.21 -16.13 -0.45
CA LEU A 135 7.19 -15.22 -1.05
C LEU A 135 8.41 -15.01 -0.13
N LEU A 136 8.19 -14.85 1.19
CA LEU A 136 9.26 -14.79 2.18
C LEU A 136 10.09 -16.08 2.18
N GLN A 137 9.44 -17.24 2.17
CA GLN A 137 10.12 -18.53 2.11
C GLN A 137 10.97 -18.70 0.85
N ALA A 138 10.46 -18.27 -0.30
CA ALA A 138 11.21 -18.26 -1.56
C ALA A 138 12.43 -17.32 -1.54
N ALA A 139 12.36 -16.23 -0.76
CA ALA A 139 13.48 -15.34 -0.45
C ALA A 139 14.47 -15.92 0.58
N GLY A 140 14.28 -17.17 1.01
CA GLY A 140 15.10 -17.80 2.06
C GLY A 140 14.80 -17.30 3.47
N ARG A 141 13.73 -16.52 3.66
CA ARG A 141 13.31 -16.02 4.97
C ARG A 141 12.37 -16.98 5.68
N ARG A 142 12.59 -17.13 6.99
CA ARG A 142 11.90 -18.10 7.85
C ARG A 142 11.29 -17.46 9.09
N ASP A 143 11.47 -16.15 9.27
CA ASP A 143 10.96 -15.41 10.42
C ASP A 143 9.42 -15.25 10.38
N GLY A 144 8.81 -15.43 9.20
CA GLY A 144 7.37 -15.41 9.00
C GLY A 144 6.68 -16.78 8.99
N ASP A 145 7.40 -17.89 9.27
CA ASP A 145 6.83 -19.25 9.20
C ASP A 145 5.61 -19.39 10.13
N GLY A 146 4.47 -19.74 9.54
CA GLY A 146 3.18 -19.88 10.23
C GLY A 146 2.60 -18.55 10.75
N ALA A 147 3.10 -17.40 10.28
CA ALA A 147 2.58 -16.09 10.66
C ALA A 147 1.24 -15.78 9.96
N SER A 148 1.03 -16.28 8.73
CA SER A 148 -0.23 -16.11 7.99
C SER A 148 -1.45 -16.69 8.72
N GLY A 149 -1.25 -17.75 9.51
CA GLY A 149 -2.29 -18.31 10.38
C GLY A 149 -2.68 -17.40 11.57
N ARG A 150 -1.97 -16.29 11.79
CA ARG A 150 -2.08 -15.38 12.93
C ARG A 150 -2.07 -13.91 12.51
N VAL A 151 -2.78 -13.56 11.43
CA VAL A 151 -3.01 -12.14 11.09
C VAL A 151 -3.82 -11.47 12.20
N GLU A 152 -3.20 -10.49 12.86
CA GLU A 152 -3.82 -9.71 13.93
C GLU A 152 -4.54 -8.49 13.35
N GLU A 153 -5.79 -8.24 13.76
CA GLU A 153 -6.49 -7.01 13.41
C GLU A 153 -6.02 -5.88 14.34
N ALA A 154 -5.59 -4.76 13.78
CA ALA A 154 -5.22 -3.59 14.56
C ALA A 154 -6.45 -2.98 15.26
N GLN A 155 -6.46 -3.02 16.59
CA GLN A 155 -7.60 -2.54 17.40
C GLN A 155 -7.75 -1.02 17.36
N ASP A 156 -6.65 -0.32 17.12
CA ASP A 156 -6.53 1.12 17.01
C ASP A 156 -6.56 1.62 15.55
N ALA A 157 -7.01 0.78 14.61
CA ALA A 157 -7.16 1.17 13.22
C ALA A 157 -8.09 2.40 13.08
N PRO A 158 -7.62 3.51 12.47
CA PRO A 158 -8.44 4.68 12.24
C PRO A 158 -9.66 4.34 11.37
N GLN A 159 -10.86 4.65 11.85
CA GLN A 159 -12.11 4.31 11.16
C GLN A 159 -12.59 5.46 10.26
N GLN A 160 -12.94 5.13 9.02
CA GLN A 160 -13.48 6.09 8.06
C GLN A 160 -14.89 6.54 8.46
N ARG A 161 -15.26 7.77 8.10
CA ARG A 161 -16.59 8.36 8.36
C ARG A 161 -17.43 8.58 7.11
N ASN A 162 -16.93 8.14 5.97
CA ASN A 162 -17.58 8.18 4.67
C ASN A 162 -17.41 6.81 3.99
N ASP A 163 -17.85 6.67 2.75
CA ASP A 163 -17.82 5.45 1.97
C ASP A 163 -16.72 5.42 0.90
N TYR A 164 -15.85 6.45 0.81
CA TYR A 164 -14.92 6.60 -0.32
C TYR A 164 -13.44 6.78 0.02
N ASP A 165 -13.08 6.95 1.30
CA ASP A 165 -11.71 7.25 1.71
C ASP A 165 -10.88 6.04 2.14
N CYS A 166 -11.37 4.81 2.01
CA CYS A 166 -10.61 3.60 2.39
C CYS A 166 -9.19 3.57 1.81
N GLY A 167 -9.03 3.87 0.51
CA GLY A 167 -7.73 3.99 -0.13
C GLY A 167 -6.87 5.13 0.41
N MET A 168 -7.47 6.26 0.80
CA MET A 168 -6.74 7.38 1.42
C MET A 168 -6.23 7.02 2.82
N TYR A 169 -6.98 6.21 3.59
CA TYR A 169 -6.50 5.70 4.87
C TYR A 169 -5.28 4.77 4.69
N VAL A 170 -5.25 3.94 3.65
CA VAL A 170 -4.05 3.16 3.29
C VAL A 170 -2.85 4.07 3.06
N LEU A 171 -3.02 5.18 2.33
CA LEU A 171 -1.93 6.13 2.06
C LEU A 171 -1.41 6.82 3.33
N VAL A 172 -2.31 7.28 4.19
CA VAL A 172 -1.94 7.93 5.46
C VAL A 172 -1.24 6.95 6.41
N LEU A 173 -1.73 5.70 6.49
CA LEU A 173 -1.10 4.66 7.29
C LEU A 173 0.29 4.30 6.77
N ALA A 174 0.45 4.15 5.45
CA ALA A 174 1.76 3.90 4.84
C ALA A 174 2.75 5.03 5.14
N GLU A 175 2.33 6.31 5.00
CA GLU A 175 3.17 7.45 5.34
C GLU A 175 3.59 7.42 6.82
N TYR A 176 2.63 7.19 7.73
CA TYR A 176 2.89 7.12 9.16
C TYR A 176 3.86 6.00 9.51
N LEU A 177 3.66 4.79 8.99
CA LEU A 177 4.51 3.63 9.27
C LEU A 177 5.94 3.83 8.77
N CYS A 178 6.13 4.41 7.57
CA CYS A 178 7.45 4.77 7.07
C CYS A 178 8.17 5.75 7.99
N ARG A 179 7.50 6.85 8.36
CA ARG A 179 8.07 7.89 9.23
C ARG A 179 8.35 7.37 10.64
N GLN A 180 7.48 6.52 11.16
CA GLN A 180 7.67 5.87 12.45
C GLN A 180 8.92 4.99 12.42
N HIS A 181 9.09 4.18 11.37
CA HIS A 181 10.28 3.34 11.20
C HIS A 181 11.56 4.16 11.04
N ALA A 182 11.48 5.32 10.37
CA ALA A 182 12.58 6.28 10.25
C ALA A 182 12.92 7.02 11.57
N GLY A 183 12.13 6.84 12.64
CA GLY A 183 12.32 7.51 13.92
C GLY A 183 11.77 8.94 13.98
N GLU A 184 11.00 9.37 12.98
CA GLU A 184 10.43 10.73 12.91
C GLU A 184 9.17 10.90 13.78
N MET A 185 8.55 9.81 14.25
CA MET A 185 7.24 9.83 14.92
C MET A 185 7.27 9.55 16.43
N ALA A 186 8.40 9.81 17.10
CA ALA A 186 8.56 9.48 18.53
C ALA A 186 7.53 10.13 19.48
N ALA A 187 6.91 11.25 19.09
CA ALA A 187 5.97 12.01 19.93
C ALA A 187 4.54 12.10 19.36
N THR A 188 4.23 11.38 18.28
CA THR A 188 2.91 11.45 17.64
C THR A 188 2.30 10.07 17.59
N SER A 189 1.12 9.92 18.19
CA SER A 189 0.36 8.69 18.12
C SER A 189 -0.28 8.53 16.74
N LEU A 190 -0.63 7.29 16.38
CA LEU A 190 -1.38 7.05 15.15
C LEU A 190 -2.75 7.74 15.16
N GLU A 191 -3.43 7.77 16.31
CA GLU A 191 -4.74 8.42 16.46
C GLU A 191 -4.67 9.92 16.12
N ASP A 192 -3.62 10.60 16.60
CA ASP A 192 -3.41 12.03 16.33
C ASP A 192 -2.98 12.29 14.88
N TYR A 193 -2.28 11.34 14.26
CA TYR A 193 -1.79 11.46 12.90
C TYR A 193 -2.88 11.18 11.86
N ALA A 194 -3.56 10.04 11.97
CA ALA A 194 -4.47 9.50 10.97
C ALA A 194 -5.93 9.92 11.20
N THR A 195 -6.14 11.23 11.33
CA THR A 195 -7.48 11.80 11.52
C THR A 195 -8.25 11.90 10.20
N PRO A 196 -9.60 11.94 10.23
CA PRO A 196 -10.40 12.21 9.03
C PRO A 196 -10.05 13.54 8.34
N GLN A 197 -9.61 14.54 9.12
CA GLN A 197 -9.16 15.81 8.57
C GLN A 197 -7.85 15.65 7.80
N ARG A 198 -6.85 14.96 8.36
CA ARG A 198 -5.58 14.68 7.65
C ARG A 198 -5.81 13.89 6.37
N VAL A 199 -6.70 12.89 6.40
CA VAL A 199 -7.11 12.12 5.21
C VAL A 199 -7.69 13.03 4.14
N THR A 200 -8.61 13.92 4.51
CA THR A 200 -9.21 14.90 3.59
C THR A 200 -8.16 15.86 3.04
N ASP A 201 -7.27 16.37 3.89
CA ASP A 201 -6.22 17.31 3.50
C ASP A 201 -5.25 16.66 2.53
N LEU A 202 -4.82 15.42 2.80
CA LEU A 202 -3.95 14.67 1.89
C LEU A 202 -4.64 14.48 0.54
N ARG A 203 -5.91 14.05 0.52
CA ARG A 203 -6.68 13.87 -0.73
C ARG A 203 -6.68 15.15 -1.57
N LEU A 204 -6.93 16.30 -0.95
CA LEU A 204 -6.96 17.60 -1.64
C LEU A 204 -5.56 18.11 -2.04
N GLN A 205 -4.50 17.60 -1.43
CA GLN A 205 -3.11 17.96 -1.75
C GLN A 205 -2.55 17.15 -2.92
N LEU A 206 -3.01 15.92 -3.14
CA LEU A 206 -2.45 15.02 -4.15
C LEU A 206 -2.49 15.58 -5.58
N PRO A 207 -3.57 16.23 -6.08
CA PRO A 207 -3.54 16.86 -7.40
C PRO A 207 -2.45 17.94 -7.53
N LYS A 208 -2.25 18.75 -6.47
CA LYS A 208 -1.21 19.80 -6.46
C LYS A 208 0.19 19.21 -6.41
N LEU A 209 0.36 18.10 -5.70
CA LEU A 209 1.61 17.35 -5.68
C LEU A 209 1.94 16.83 -7.09
N ILE A 210 0.96 16.26 -7.79
CA ILE A 210 1.11 15.77 -9.15
C ILE A 210 1.50 16.91 -10.09
N GLU A 211 0.81 18.05 -10.04
CA GLU A 211 1.15 19.26 -10.82
C GLU A 211 2.59 19.71 -10.57
N LYS A 212 3.01 19.76 -9.30
CA LYS A 212 4.39 20.10 -8.93
C LYS A 212 5.41 19.14 -9.55
N LEU A 213 5.16 17.83 -9.47
CA LEU A 213 6.07 16.81 -10.02
C LEU A 213 6.13 16.87 -11.56
N GLN A 214 5.02 17.22 -12.22
CA GLN A 214 5.00 17.45 -13.67
C GLN A 214 5.88 18.63 -14.06
N ASP A 215 5.80 19.74 -13.32
CA ASP A 215 6.63 20.93 -13.57
C ASP A 215 8.12 20.64 -13.36
N GLU A 216 8.47 19.79 -12.39
CA GLU A 216 9.85 19.35 -12.15
C GLU A 216 10.36 18.45 -13.29
N ALA A 217 9.53 17.52 -13.77
CA ALA A 217 9.88 16.63 -14.88
C ALA A 217 10.03 17.37 -16.22
N GLY A 218 9.25 18.43 -16.45
CA GLY A 218 9.34 19.25 -17.67
C GLY A 218 10.52 20.22 -17.72
N ARG A 219 11.28 20.36 -16.63
CA ARG A 219 12.48 21.22 -16.53
C ARG A 219 13.81 20.49 -16.72
N GLY A 220 13.79 19.16 -16.75
CA GLY A 220 14.96 18.30 -17.03
C GLY A 220 15.07 17.96 -18.50
#